data_AF-A0A0S8H7A2-F1
#
_entry.id   AF-A0A0S8H7A2-F1
#
_cell.length_a   1.000
_cell.length_b   1.000
_cell.length_c   1.000
_cell.angle_alpha   90.00
_cell.angle_beta   90.00
_cell.angle_gamma   90.00
#
_symmetry.space_group_name_H-M   'P 1'
#
loop_
_entity.id
_entity.type
_entity.pdbx_description
1 polymer ?
#
loop_
_entity_poly.entity_id
_entity_poly.type
_entity_poly.pdbx_seq_one_letter_code
_entity_poly.pdbx_strand_id
1 'polypeptide(L)'
;MPDGFLFDMNRCTGCDACRLACTIENELRPDFSWRRVETFNPRRHPAAPVYHLSLACYHCAEPVCMFACPALAFARDAVTGAVLLDERKCIGCGYCAWACPYDAPVLDRARGVMTKCTLCVHRLNEGLRPACTALCPTGALDFGEVPEAEPLAEVAGFPEPDLGPRVRVTPLRADRLRPELTAPELASPVVVAADSRAPRMSLRSEWPLLAFTSLAATLVALVASTVAGALSVNPVLFVDAVVLTLGLGALHLRKVRRAYRIVLNVRGSWLSREIVTVSAFVALAMLYLWLAPEVPALGALTTLVGFSALLCADQVYSVLKRSGPVYRHSASVLWTGFFLTAVFSGTAWLAAVFGFGKLALYALRKLDFASRGRPVRPILIVARLGLGLLTPLGLWLIDATGLRGYMIGLVLLGELIDRGEYYSELESESPRRLLAAELEKQVRGM
;
A
#
# COMPACT_ATOMS: atom_id res chain seq x y z
N MET A 1 7.17 30.42 12.05
CA MET A 1 7.21 29.14 11.30
C MET A 1 5.93 28.36 11.61
N PRO A 2 5.52 27.34 10.85
CA PRO A 2 4.21 26.73 11.08
C PRO A 2 4.26 25.76 12.29
N ASP A 3 3.62 26.13 13.39
CA ASP A 3 3.60 25.40 14.68
C ASP A 3 3.20 23.92 14.58
N GLY A 4 3.85 23.02 15.30
CA GLY A 4 3.54 21.60 15.31
C GLY A 4 3.29 21.05 16.70
N PHE A 5 3.26 19.72 16.79
CA PHE A 5 3.16 19.04 18.08
C PHE A 5 4.53 18.98 18.76
N LEU A 6 4.55 19.18 20.07
CA LEU A 6 5.72 18.92 20.91
C LEU A 6 5.36 17.73 21.80
N PHE A 7 6.11 16.63 21.71
CA PHE A 7 5.79 15.39 22.42
C PHE A 7 6.97 14.92 23.27
N ASP A 8 6.79 14.88 24.58
CA ASP A 8 7.78 14.36 25.53
C ASP A 8 7.40 12.94 25.98
N MET A 9 8.17 11.96 25.49
CA MET A 9 7.98 10.55 25.82
C MET A 9 8.17 10.28 27.32
N ASN A 10 8.97 11.07 28.03
CA ASN A 10 9.27 10.87 29.45
C ASN A 10 8.10 11.26 30.36
N ARG A 11 7.15 12.04 29.85
CA ARG A 11 5.99 12.53 30.59
C ARG A 11 4.71 11.78 30.21
N CYS A 12 4.72 11.01 29.12
CA CYS A 12 3.53 10.34 28.62
C CYS A 12 3.22 9.10 29.46
N THR A 13 2.04 9.07 30.08
CA THR A 13 1.56 7.94 30.90
C THR A 13 0.58 7.02 30.16
N GLY A 14 0.31 7.31 28.88
CA GLY A 14 -0.62 6.51 28.08
C GLY A 14 -2.10 6.62 28.50
N CYS A 15 -2.50 7.68 29.19
CA CYS A 15 -3.86 7.85 29.73
C CYS A 15 -5.00 8.06 28.72
N ASP A 16 -4.70 8.11 27.40
CA ASP A 16 -5.67 8.36 26.32
C ASP A 16 -6.46 9.68 26.38
N ALA A 17 -6.14 10.60 27.31
CA ALA A 17 -6.82 11.91 27.40
C ALA A 17 -6.76 12.71 26.08
N CYS A 18 -5.61 12.67 25.40
CA CYS A 18 -5.44 13.35 24.11
C CYS A 18 -6.33 12.77 22.99
N ARG A 19 -6.62 11.45 23.04
CA ARG A 19 -7.55 10.78 22.14
C ARG A 19 -8.99 11.16 22.48
N LEU A 20 -9.35 11.15 23.76
CA LEU A 20 -10.69 11.52 24.22
C LEU A 20 -11.02 12.97 23.84
N ALA A 21 -10.11 13.92 24.10
CA ALA A 21 -10.26 15.32 23.70
C ALA A 21 -10.51 15.47 22.20
N CYS A 22 -9.73 14.77 21.37
CA CYS A 22 -9.88 14.79 19.92
C CYS A 22 -11.26 14.26 19.49
N THR A 23 -11.74 13.21 20.16
CA THR A 23 -13.03 12.58 19.87
C THR A 23 -14.18 13.52 20.20
N ILE A 24 -14.15 14.15 21.38
CA ILE A 24 -15.18 15.10 21.82
C ILE A 24 -15.18 16.34 20.91
N GLU A 25 -14.01 16.95 20.71
CA GLU A 25 -13.87 18.19 19.94
C GLU A 25 -14.34 18.08 18.49
N ASN A 26 -14.15 16.91 17.87
CA ASN A 26 -14.47 16.68 16.46
C ASN A 26 -15.68 15.76 16.27
N GLU A 27 -16.42 15.47 17.34
CA GLU A 27 -17.60 14.60 17.34
C GLU A 27 -17.35 13.26 16.63
N LEU A 28 -16.16 12.68 16.85
CA LEU A 28 -15.79 11.43 16.22
C LEU A 28 -16.58 10.28 16.83
N ARG A 29 -16.94 9.32 15.98
CA ARG A 29 -17.58 8.10 16.47
C ARG A 29 -16.61 7.25 17.28
N PRO A 30 -17.10 6.44 18.24
CA PRO A 30 -16.24 5.61 19.08
C PRO A 30 -15.40 4.56 18.33
N ASP A 31 -15.82 4.16 17.11
CA ASP A 31 -15.25 3.07 16.34
C ASP A 31 -13.95 3.42 15.59
N PHE A 32 -13.58 4.69 15.49
CA PHE A 32 -12.29 5.10 14.93
C PHE A 32 -11.76 6.40 15.55
N SER A 33 -10.43 6.60 15.51
CA SER A 33 -9.78 7.77 16.12
C SER A 33 -8.70 8.37 15.24
N TRP A 34 -8.65 9.71 15.19
CA TRP A 34 -7.61 10.47 14.49
C TRP A 34 -6.28 10.55 15.25
N ARG A 35 -6.31 10.44 16.58
CA ARG A 35 -5.13 10.36 17.45
C ARG A 35 -5.13 9.03 18.20
N ARG A 36 -3.98 8.37 18.27
CA ARG A 36 -3.83 7.07 18.91
C ARG A 36 -2.68 7.11 19.88
N VAL A 37 -2.82 6.39 20.98
CA VAL A 37 -1.71 6.10 21.90
C VAL A 37 -1.29 4.66 21.64
N GLU A 38 -0.05 4.47 21.22
CA GLU A 38 0.55 3.15 21.03
C GLU A 38 1.54 2.88 22.16
N THR A 39 1.47 1.67 22.72
CA THR A 39 2.32 1.27 23.85
C THR A 39 3.43 0.36 23.35
N PHE A 40 4.67 0.76 23.57
CA PHE A 40 5.81 -0.13 23.46
C PHE A 40 5.83 -1.10 24.65
N ASN A 41 6.17 -2.36 24.40
CA ASN A 41 6.16 -3.42 25.41
C ASN A 41 4.83 -3.53 26.19
N PRO A 42 3.68 -3.72 25.51
CA PRO A 42 2.37 -3.73 26.16
C PRO A 42 2.18 -4.90 27.15
N ARG A 43 2.98 -5.97 26.99
CA ARG A 43 3.00 -7.12 27.90
C ARG A 43 4.00 -6.99 29.04
N ARG A 44 4.71 -5.87 29.14
CA ARG A 44 5.63 -5.55 30.25
C ARG A 44 6.72 -6.60 30.44
N HIS A 45 7.33 -7.04 29.34
CA HIS A 45 8.49 -7.91 29.38
C HIS A 45 9.63 -7.24 30.18
N PRO A 46 10.26 -7.93 31.15
CA PRO A 46 11.17 -7.29 32.11
C PRO A 46 12.45 -6.73 31.46
N ALA A 47 12.87 -7.29 30.34
CA ALA A 47 14.07 -6.85 29.61
C ALA A 47 13.90 -5.57 28.77
N ALA A 48 12.70 -5.01 28.70
CA ALA A 48 12.41 -3.86 27.85
C ALA A 48 11.61 -2.79 28.63
N PRO A 49 11.79 -1.50 28.32
CA PRO A 49 11.05 -0.43 28.98
C PRO A 49 9.58 -0.45 28.54
N VAL A 50 8.71 0.26 29.26
CA VAL A 50 7.34 0.54 28.83
C VAL A 50 7.23 2.03 28.59
N TYR A 51 6.82 2.41 27.39
CA TYR A 51 6.57 3.80 27.03
C TYR A 51 5.44 3.90 26.01
N HIS A 52 4.96 5.11 25.81
CA HIS A 52 3.79 5.38 24.98
C HIS A 52 4.11 6.42 23.90
N LEU A 53 3.60 6.18 22.69
CA LEU A 53 3.69 7.11 21.56
C LEU A 53 2.31 7.68 21.24
N SER A 54 2.23 9.01 21.20
CA SER A 54 1.03 9.72 20.75
C SER A 54 1.10 10.00 19.25
N LEU A 55 0.41 9.19 18.46
CA LEU A 55 0.41 9.22 17.01
C LEU A 55 -0.81 9.96 16.46
N ALA A 56 -0.60 10.83 15.46
CA ALA A 56 -1.65 11.56 14.75
C ALA A 56 -1.20 11.92 13.32
N CYS A 57 -1.97 12.75 12.62
CA CYS A 57 -1.43 13.44 11.44
C CYS A 57 -0.45 14.53 11.88
N TYR A 58 0.75 14.54 11.30
CA TYR A 58 1.77 15.57 11.57
C TYR A 58 1.82 16.68 10.52
N HIS A 59 0.82 16.77 9.63
CA HIS A 59 0.66 17.87 8.66
C HIS A 59 1.97 18.25 7.94
N CYS A 60 2.68 17.22 7.46
CA CYS A 60 4.07 17.30 7.02
C CYS A 60 4.32 18.39 5.98
N ALA A 61 5.56 18.89 5.92
CA ALA A 61 6.04 19.81 4.89
C ALA A 61 5.90 19.20 3.49
N GLU A 62 6.20 17.91 3.35
CA GLU A 62 6.03 17.11 2.14
C GLU A 62 4.94 16.03 2.34
N PRO A 63 3.65 16.39 2.22
CA PRO A 63 2.57 15.48 2.53
C PRO A 63 2.33 14.48 1.39
N VAL A 64 2.88 13.27 1.54
CA VAL A 64 2.64 12.13 0.63
C VAL A 64 1.17 11.87 0.33
N CYS A 65 0.27 12.16 1.29
CA CYS A 65 -1.18 12.03 1.08
C CYS A 65 -1.76 12.98 0.02
N MET A 66 -1.17 14.18 -0.15
CA MET A 66 -1.55 15.12 -1.21
C MET A 66 -1.14 14.58 -2.59
N PHE A 67 0.09 14.09 -2.71
CA PHE A 67 0.61 13.51 -3.95
C PHE A 67 -0.14 12.23 -4.34
N ALA A 68 -0.40 11.34 -3.37
CA ALA A 68 -1.10 10.09 -3.60
C ALA A 68 -2.57 10.31 -4.03
N CYS A 69 -3.26 11.33 -3.50
CA CYS A 69 -4.69 11.50 -3.72
C CYS A 69 -5.03 11.78 -5.20
N PRO A 70 -5.73 10.87 -5.90
CA PRO A 70 -6.07 11.07 -7.31
C PRO A 70 -7.11 12.18 -7.50
N ALA A 71 -7.96 12.40 -6.48
CA ALA A 71 -9.10 13.31 -6.53
C ALA A 71 -8.79 14.76 -6.15
N LEU A 72 -7.51 15.09 -5.88
CA LEU A 72 -7.07 16.39 -5.36
C LEU A 72 -7.95 16.86 -4.18
N ALA A 73 -8.22 15.95 -3.24
CA ALA A 73 -9.09 16.21 -2.10
C ALA A 73 -8.35 16.86 -0.94
N PHE A 74 -7.01 16.85 -0.94
CA PHE A 74 -6.22 17.49 0.09
C PHE A 74 -5.74 18.88 -0.34
N ALA A 75 -5.68 19.81 0.61
CA ALA A 75 -5.12 21.14 0.42
C ALA A 75 -4.33 21.55 1.67
N ARG A 76 -3.34 22.43 1.51
CA ARG A 76 -2.66 23.06 2.65
C ARG A 76 -3.42 24.33 3.01
N ASP A 77 -3.79 24.46 4.27
CA ASP A 77 -4.33 25.70 4.82
C ASP A 77 -3.25 26.79 4.81
N ALA A 78 -3.60 27.98 4.31
CA ALA A 78 -2.63 29.05 4.07
C ALA A 78 -2.13 29.71 5.36
N VAL A 79 -2.94 29.70 6.42
CA VAL A 79 -2.65 30.39 7.68
C VAL A 79 -1.89 29.45 8.62
N THR A 80 -2.47 28.30 8.91
CA THR A 80 -1.94 27.34 9.88
C THR A 80 -0.95 26.37 9.26
N GLY A 81 -0.87 26.29 7.92
CA GLY A 81 -0.10 25.27 7.21
C GLY A 81 -0.67 23.85 7.34
N ALA A 82 -1.85 23.68 7.95
CA ALA A 82 -2.46 22.37 8.16
C ALA A 82 -2.83 21.73 6.82
N VAL A 83 -2.37 20.50 6.57
CA VAL A 83 -2.91 19.70 5.47
C VAL A 83 -4.35 19.28 5.82
N LEU A 84 -5.35 19.69 5.06
CA LEU A 84 -6.77 19.41 5.29
C LEU A 84 -7.34 18.54 4.16
N LEU A 85 -8.38 17.77 4.46
CA LEU A 85 -9.10 16.94 3.49
C LEU A 85 -10.49 17.52 3.26
N ASP A 86 -10.82 17.85 2.01
CA ASP A 86 -12.18 18.16 1.59
C ASP A 86 -12.94 16.87 1.29
N GLU A 87 -13.77 16.45 2.24
CA GLU A 87 -14.58 15.23 2.16
C GLU A 87 -15.59 15.26 0.99
N ARG A 88 -15.96 16.43 0.48
CA ARG A 88 -16.86 16.56 -0.69
C ARG A 88 -16.15 16.14 -1.99
N LYS A 89 -14.83 16.32 -2.05
CA LYS A 89 -13.98 15.88 -3.18
C LYS A 89 -13.52 14.44 -3.03
N CYS A 90 -13.52 13.90 -1.82
CA CYS A 90 -13.07 12.54 -1.55
C CYS A 90 -13.95 11.49 -2.27
N ILE A 91 -13.27 10.50 -2.86
CA ILE A 91 -13.88 9.34 -3.54
C ILE A 91 -13.88 8.05 -2.69
N GLY A 92 -13.20 8.08 -1.54
CA GLY A 92 -13.10 6.93 -0.63
C GLY A 92 -12.25 5.77 -1.16
N CYS A 93 -11.19 6.03 -1.95
CA CYS A 93 -10.34 4.98 -2.52
C CYS A 93 -9.31 4.38 -1.54
N GLY A 94 -9.09 4.99 -0.36
CA GLY A 94 -8.14 4.47 0.64
C GLY A 94 -6.65 4.68 0.32
N TYR A 95 -6.29 5.12 -0.88
CA TYR A 95 -4.89 5.20 -1.31
C TYR A 95 -4.00 6.07 -0.42
N CYS A 96 -4.54 7.15 0.17
CA CYS A 96 -3.81 7.99 1.11
C CYS A 96 -3.48 7.28 2.45
N ALA A 97 -4.27 6.27 2.87
CA ALA A 97 -3.97 5.47 4.04
C ALA A 97 -2.78 4.52 3.79
N TRP A 98 -2.64 4.02 2.56
CA TRP A 98 -1.47 3.24 2.15
C TRP A 98 -0.20 4.11 2.17
N ALA A 99 -0.29 5.31 1.58
CA ALA A 99 0.84 6.21 1.44
C ALA A 99 1.32 6.84 2.77
N CYS A 100 0.46 7.03 3.77
CA CYS A 100 0.85 7.71 5.00
C CYS A 100 1.67 6.81 5.95
N PRO A 101 2.86 7.25 6.41
CA PRO A 101 3.67 6.45 7.33
C PRO A 101 3.06 6.38 8.73
N TYR A 102 2.37 7.43 9.15
CA TYR A 102 1.81 7.56 10.49
C TYR A 102 0.42 6.92 10.68
N ASP A 103 -0.11 6.20 9.67
CA ASP A 103 -1.49 5.68 9.69
C ASP A 103 -2.54 6.77 9.99
N ALA A 104 -2.31 8.00 9.50
CA ALA A 104 -3.14 9.15 9.89
C ALA A 104 -4.49 9.23 9.16
N PRO A 105 -4.58 9.02 7.83
CA PRO A 105 -5.86 8.94 7.13
C PRO A 105 -6.60 7.64 7.45
N VAL A 106 -7.84 7.78 7.91
CA VAL A 106 -8.71 6.65 8.29
C VAL A 106 -10.00 6.71 7.48
N LEU A 107 -10.49 5.56 7.00
CA LEU A 107 -11.74 5.48 6.26
C LEU A 107 -12.92 5.50 7.24
N ASP A 108 -13.75 6.53 7.18
CA ASP A 108 -15.08 6.48 7.79
C ASP A 108 -15.98 5.62 6.89
N ARG A 109 -16.24 4.38 7.33
CA ARG A 109 -16.98 3.40 6.53
C ARG A 109 -18.46 3.78 6.34
N ALA A 110 -19.08 4.49 7.27
CA ALA A 110 -20.50 4.85 7.08
C ALA A 110 -20.62 6.03 6.13
N ARG A 111 -19.71 7.01 6.23
CA ARG A 111 -19.72 8.16 5.32
C ARG A 111 -19.08 7.85 3.98
N GLY A 112 -18.27 6.80 3.89
CA GLY A 112 -17.57 6.37 2.67
C GLY A 112 -16.51 7.35 2.21
N VAL A 113 -15.89 8.09 3.15
CA VAL A 113 -14.87 9.09 2.89
C VAL A 113 -13.69 8.89 3.84
N MET A 114 -12.50 9.28 3.39
CA MET A 114 -11.34 9.36 4.28
C MET A 114 -11.53 10.51 5.26
N THR A 115 -10.89 10.42 6.42
CA THR A 115 -10.89 11.42 7.47
C THR A 115 -9.53 11.42 8.17
N LYS A 116 -9.16 12.51 8.83
CA LYS A 116 -7.94 12.60 9.62
C LYS A 116 -7.95 13.86 10.49
N CYS A 117 -6.99 13.93 11.42
CA CYS A 117 -6.70 15.15 12.18
C CYS A 117 -6.64 16.39 11.28
N THR A 118 -7.32 17.44 11.74
CA THR A 118 -7.43 18.77 11.12
C THR A 118 -6.48 19.79 11.74
N LEU A 119 -5.57 19.36 12.63
CA LEU A 119 -4.78 20.24 13.50
C LEU A 119 -5.62 21.14 14.42
N CYS A 120 -6.92 20.87 14.55
CA CYS A 120 -7.88 21.76 15.20
C CYS A 120 -7.80 23.20 14.64
N VAL A 121 -7.73 23.35 13.32
CA VAL A 121 -7.65 24.67 12.65
C VAL A 121 -8.73 25.64 13.15
N HIS A 122 -9.93 25.15 13.45
CA HIS A 122 -11.01 25.97 14.01
C HIS A 122 -10.63 26.61 15.35
N ARG A 123 -9.97 25.87 16.24
CA ARG A 123 -9.45 26.38 17.53
C ARG A 123 -8.27 27.32 17.33
N LEU A 124 -7.34 26.96 16.44
CA LEU A 124 -6.16 27.78 16.16
C LEU A 124 -6.54 29.16 15.63
N ASN A 125 -7.59 29.24 14.81
CA ASN A 125 -8.12 30.52 14.31
C ASN A 125 -8.73 31.40 15.42
N GLU A 126 -9.08 30.81 16.56
CA GLU A 126 -9.56 31.51 17.76
C GLU A 126 -8.42 31.80 18.77
N GLY A 127 -7.17 31.52 18.41
CA GLY A 127 -6.01 31.65 19.31
C GLY A 127 -5.94 30.57 20.39
N LEU A 128 -6.75 29.51 20.28
CA LEU A 128 -6.77 28.39 21.21
C LEU A 128 -5.82 27.28 20.76
N ARG A 129 -5.25 26.55 21.72
CA ARG A 129 -4.46 25.35 21.45
C ARG A 129 -5.36 24.19 20.95
N PRO A 130 -4.82 23.25 20.15
CA PRO A 130 -5.55 22.03 19.78
C PRO A 130 -6.10 21.28 21.00
N ALA A 131 -7.28 20.70 20.91
CA ALA A 131 -7.95 20.07 22.07
C ALA A 131 -7.09 18.98 22.74
N CYS A 132 -6.38 18.19 21.93
CA CYS A 132 -5.52 17.11 22.44
C CYS A 132 -4.30 17.59 23.24
N THR A 133 -3.78 18.79 22.96
CA THR A 133 -2.65 19.37 23.69
C THR A 133 -3.15 20.13 24.91
N ALA A 134 -4.28 20.84 24.78
CA ALA A 134 -4.94 21.53 25.89
C ALA A 134 -5.35 20.59 27.04
N LEU A 135 -5.76 19.35 26.74
CA LEU A 135 -6.19 18.39 27.77
C LEU A 135 -5.03 17.57 28.37
N CYS A 136 -3.81 17.61 27.83
CA CYS A 136 -2.76 16.68 28.26
C CYS A 136 -2.42 16.87 29.76
N PRO A 137 -2.77 15.92 30.65
CA PRO A 137 -2.71 16.17 32.09
C PRO A 137 -1.28 16.21 32.61
N THR A 138 -0.35 15.52 31.93
CA THR A 138 1.05 15.46 32.33
C THR A 138 1.93 16.47 31.62
N GLY A 139 1.38 17.25 30.68
CA GLY A 139 2.15 18.15 29.80
C GLY A 139 3.10 17.39 28.85
N ALA A 140 2.83 16.12 28.56
CA ALA A 140 3.60 15.32 27.61
C ALA A 140 3.34 15.68 26.15
N LEU A 141 2.20 16.30 25.84
CA LEU A 141 1.82 16.69 24.50
C LEU A 141 1.44 18.17 24.51
N ASP A 142 2.19 18.98 23.78
CA ASP A 142 1.96 20.41 23.64
C ASP A 142 1.97 20.84 22.15
N PHE A 143 1.74 22.13 21.91
CA PHE A 143 1.70 22.76 20.59
C PHE A 143 2.54 24.04 20.58
N GLY A 144 3.39 24.18 19.55
CA GLY A 144 4.25 25.34 19.39
C GLY A 144 5.23 25.17 18.25
N GLU A 145 6.25 26.01 18.20
CA GLU A 145 7.22 26.03 17.11
C GLU A 145 8.00 24.70 16.99
N VAL A 146 8.02 24.13 15.78
CA VAL A 146 8.83 22.94 15.45
C VAL A 146 9.96 23.38 14.51
N PRO A 147 11.24 23.27 14.92
CA PRO A 147 12.37 23.63 14.08
C PRO A 147 12.44 22.74 12.83
N GLU A 148 12.77 23.33 11.68
CA GLU A 148 12.78 22.65 10.36
C GLU A 148 13.93 21.62 10.21
N ALA A 149 14.98 21.73 11.01
CA ALA A 149 16.27 21.04 10.80
C ALA A 149 16.73 20.14 11.96
N GLU A 150 15.87 19.87 12.96
CA GLU A 150 16.22 18.84 13.96
C GLU A 150 15.84 17.47 13.41
N PRO A 151 16.80 16.54 13.22
CA PRO A 151 16.47 15.16 12.96
C PRO A 151 15.55 14.69 14.08
N LEU A 152 14.41 14.11 13.72
CA LEU A 152 13.64 13.34 14.70
C LEU A 152 14.61 12.32 15.31
N ALA A 153 14.74 12.35 16.64
CA ALA A 153 15.46 11.29 17.33
C ALA A 153 14.94 9.95 16.83
N GLU A 154 15.84 8.99 16.55
CA GLU A 154 15.44 7.65 16.11
C GLU A 154 14.59 7.00 17.21
N VAL A 155 13.27 7.18 17.12
CA VAL A 155 12.29 6.65 18.06
C VAL A 155 11.60 5.51 17.34
N ALA A 156 11.80 4.30 17.85
CA ALA A 156 11.09 3.13 17.35
C ALA A 156 9.58 3.38 17.35
N GLY A 157 8.90 3.01 16.26
CA GLY A 157 7.48 3.33 16.07
C GLY A 157 7.21 4.69 15.39
N PHE A 158 8.22 5.51 15.14
CA PHE A 158 8.10 6.77 14.42
C PHE A 158 8.76 6.69 13.04
N PRO A 159 8.01 6.34 11.97
CA PRO A 159 8.57 6.19 10.63
C PRO A 159 8.97 7.53 9.95
N GLU A 160 10.02 7.48 9.12
CA GLU A 160 10.42 8.47 8.10
C GLU A 160 10.54 9.94 8.56
N PRO A 161 11.77 10.42 8.88
CA PRO A 161 12.04 11.83 9.15
C PRO A 161 11.89 12.74 7.90
N ASP A 162 12.12 12.19 6.71
CA ASP A 162 12.37 12.96 5.48
C ASP A 162 11.13 13.68 4.91
N LEU A 163 9.93 13.41 5.42
CA LEU A 163 8.70 14.11 4.98
C LEU A 163 8.53 15.50 5.63
N GLY A 164 9.40 15.86 6.58
CA GLY A 164 9.25 17.05 7.42
C GLY A 164 7.95 17.02 8.25
N PRO A 165 7.69 15.98 9.05
CA PRO A 165 6.52 15.95 9.94
C PRO A 165 6.60 17.10 10.96
N ARG A 166 5.49 17.82 11.19
CA ARG A 166 5.41 18.91 12.19
C ARG A 166 5.20 18.34 13.58
N VAL A 167 6.21 17.63 14.07
CA VAL A 167 6.29 17.19 15.46
C VAL A 167 7.74 17.15 15.91
N ARG A 168 7.98 17.60 17.14
CA ARG A 168 9.23 17.38 17.86
C ARG A 168 8.99 16.33 18.92
N VAL A 169 9.82 15.29 18.93
CA VAL A 169 9.75 14.23 19.95
C VAL A 169 10.96 14.33 20.86
N THR A 170 10.73 14.53 22.16
CA THR A 170 11.76 14.34 23.19
C THR A 170 11.84 12.84 23.49
N PRO A 171 12.96 12.17 23.14
CA PRO A 171 13.10 10.73 23.31
C PRO A 171 13.19 10.36 24.80
N LEU A 172 13.05 9.07 25.09
CA LEU A 172 13.32 8.55 26.43
C LEU A 172 14.76 8.85 26.85
N ARG A 173 14.94 9.16 28.13
CA ARG A 173 16.28 9.32 28.71
C ARG A 173 17.03 8.00 28.69
N ALA A 174 18.32 8.06 28.34
CA ALA A 174 19.18 6.88 28.15
C ALA A 174 19.32 6.02 29.43
N ASP A 175 19.31 6.64 30.60
CA ASP A 175 19.37 6.00 31.92
C ASP A 175 18.10 5.20 32.28
N ARG A 176 17.02 5.33 31.48
CA ARG A 176 15.73 4.67 31.71
C ARG A 176 15.33 3.70 30.60
N LEU A 177 16.28 3.31 29.75
CA LEU A 177 16.02 2.39 28.64
C LEU A 177 15.83 0.93 29.10
N ARG A 178 16.23 0.57 30.32
CA ARG A 178 15.99 -0.76 30.88
C ARG A 178 15.55 -0.65 32.34
N PRO A 179 14.56 -1.43 32.78
CA PRO A 179 14.27 -1.57 34.20
C PRO A 179 15.50 -2.14 34.92
N GLU A 180 15.81 -1.62 36.10
CA GLU A 180 16.81 -2.24 36.97
C GLU A 180 16.24 -3.57 37.49
N LEU A 181 16.86 -4.68 37.10
CA LEU A 181 16.43 -6.01 37.50
C LEU A 181 17.05 -6.36 38.85
N THR A 182 16.22 -6.47 39.88
CA THR A 182 16.63 -6.90 41.23
C THR A 182 16.86 -8.41 41.35
N ALA A 183 16.45 -9.21 40.36
CA ALA A 183 16.63 -10.66 40.33
C ALA A 183 17.06 -11.13 38.93
N PRO A 184 18.15 -11.92 38.77
CA PRO A 184 18.65 -12.37 37.47
C PRO A 184 17.75 -13.39 36.74
N GLU A 185 16.82 -14.04 37.44
CA GLU A 185 16.29 -15.37 37.05
C GLU A 185 14.82 -15.41 36.60
N LEU A 186 14.17 -14.30 36.29
CA LEU A 186 12.85 -14.34 35.65
C LEU A 186 12.97 -14.56 34.14
N ALA A 187 13.57 -15.68 33.75
CA ALA A 187 13.52 -16.25 32.41
C ALA A 187 12.12 -16.84 32.14
N SER A 188 11.08 -16.01 32.20
CA SER A 188 9.80 -16.40 31.62
C SER A 188 9.95 -16.38 30.10
N PRO A 189 9.43 -17.39 29.38
CA PRO A 189 9.52 -17.42 27.93
C PRO A 189 8.90 -16.17 27.34
N VAL A 190 9.60 -15.62 26.35
CA VAL A 190 9.24 -14.42 25.61
C VAL A 190 7.96 -14.69 24.83
N VAL A 191 6.80 -14.34 25.39
CA VAL A 191 5.54 -14.38 24.62
C VAL A 191 5.24 -12.99 24.09
N VAL A 192 5.88 -12.62 22.97
CA VAL A 192 5.46 -11.46 22.18
C VAL A 192 4.03 -11.72 21.71
N ALA A 193 3.11 -10.80 21.99
CA ALA A 193 1.74 -10.90 21.47
C ALA A 193 1.79 -10.86 19.95
N ALA A 194 1.17 -11.83 19.27
CA ALA A 194 0.85 -11.67 17.87
C ALA A 194 -0.03 -10.42 17.70
N ASP A 195 0.33 -9.55 16.74
CA ASP A 195 -0.45 -8.37 16.38
C ASP A 195 -1.86 -8.81 15.95
N SER A 196 -2.89 -8.39 16.71
CA SER A 196 -4.28 -8.78 16.48
C SER A 196 -5.00 -7.86 15.49
N ARG A 197 -4.36 -6.79 14.99
CA ARG A 197 -4.98 -5.90 13.99
C ARG A 197 -4.81 -6.42 12.57
N ALA A 198 -5.89 -6.34 11.81
CA ALA A 198 -5.88 -6.67 10.39
C ALA A 198 -4.86 -5.79 9.63
N PRO A 199 -4.10 -6.35 8.68
CA PRO A 199 -3.15 -5.60 7.89
C PRO A 199 -3.83 -4.47 7.08
N ARG A 200 -3.10 -3.37 6.79
CA ARG A 200 -3.63 -2.21 6.01
C ARG A 200 -4.17 -2.64 4.65
N MET A 201 -3.60 -3.71 4.09
CA MET A 201 -4.03 -4.35 2.86
C MET A 201 -4.17 -5.85 3.14
N SER A 202 -5.27 -6.46 2.71
CA SER A 202 -5.47 -7.90 2.82
C SER A 202 -6.08 -8.45 1.54
N LEU A 203 -5.75 -9.70 1.20
CA LEU A 203 -6.39 -10.37 0.06
C LEU A 203 -7.93 -10.38 0.19
N ARG A 204 -8.48 -10.47 1.40
CA ARG A 204 -9.93 -10.47 1.64
C ARG A 204 -10.57 -9.12 1.32
N SER A 205 -9.92 -8.01 1.65
CA SER A 205 -10.45 -6.67 1.39
C SER A 205 -10.18 -6.18 -0.03
N GLU A 206 -9.07 -6.62 -0.64
CA GLU A 206 -8.59 -6.12 -1.94
C GLU A 206 -8.68 -7.14 -3.08
N TRP A 207 -9.46 -8.22 -2.94
CA TRP A 207 -9.64 -9.20 -4.02
C TRP A 207 -10.10 -8.59 -5.36
N PRO A 208 -10.95 -7.53 -5.42
CA PRO A 208 -11.34 -6.93 -6.69
C PRO A 208 -10.17 -6.28 -7.40
N LEU A 209 -9.21 -5.74 -6.65
CA LEU A 209 -8.02 -5.10 -7.19
C LEU A 209 -7.05 -6.14 -7.78
N LEU A 210 -6.92 -7.30 -7.12
CA LEU A 210 -6.20 -8.44 -7.67
C LEU A 210 -6.83 -8.92 -8.98
N ALA A 211 -8.15 -9.07 -9.03
CA ALA A 211 -8.85 -9.50 -10.23
C ALA A 211 -8.72 -8.48 -11.38
N PHE A 212 -8.94 -7.19 -11.08
CA PHE A 212 -8.79 -6.07 -12.02
C PHE A 212 -7.42 -6.06 -12.69
N THR A 213 -6.35 -6.10 -11.89
CA THR A 213 -4.97 -6.02 -12.40
C THR A 213 -4.53 -7.28 -13.17
N SER A 214 -4.99 -8.46 -12.77
CA SER A 214 -4.75 -9.71 -13.53
C SER A 214 -5.46 -9.70 -14.89
N LEU A 215 -6.71 -9.23 -14.92
CA LEU A 215 -7.46 -9.09 -16.18
C LEU A 215 -6.85 -8.01 -17.07
N ALA A 216 -6.43 -6.87 -16.52
CA ALA A 216 -5.74 -5.83 -17.27
C ALA A 216 -4.47 -6.34 -17.97
N ALA A 217 -3.62 -7.10 -17.26
CA ALA A 217 -2.43 -7.73 -17.85
C ALA A 217 -2.80 -8.71 -18.98
N THR A 218 -3.87 -9.49 -18.78
CA THR A 218 -4.37 -10.44 -19.78
C THR A 218 -4.90 -9.73 -21.03
N LEU A 219 -5.66 -8.65 -20.86
CA LEU A 219 -6.20 -7.83 -21.96
C LEU A 219 -5.09 -7.16 -22.78
N VAL A 220 -4.10 -6.57 -22.11
CA VAL A 220 -2.93 -5.99 -22.78
C VAL A 220 -2.18 -7.07 -23.56
N ALA A 221 -1.98 -8.25 -22.96
CA ALA A 221 -1.32 -9.36 -23.62
C ALA A 221 -2.08 -9.86 -24.86
N LEU A 222 -3.41 -10.02 -24.78
CA LEU A 222 -4.25 -10.43 -25.91
C LEU A 222 -4.16 -9.45 -27.09
N VAL A 223 -4.25 -8.14 -26.81
CA VAL A 223 -4.14 -7.11 -27.85
C VAL A 223 -2.73 -7.09 -28.44
N ALA A 224 -1.68 -7.16 -27.62
CA ALA A 224 -0.30 -7.21 -28.09
C ALA A 224 -0.03 -8.44 -28.98
N SER A 225 -0.57 -9.60 -28.62
CA SER A 225 -0.46 -10.82 -29.42
C SER A 225 -1.28 -10.76 -30.72
N THR A 226 -2.39 -10.00 -30.72
CA THR A 226 -3.15 -9.69 -31.95
C THR A 226 -2.34 -8.80 -32.88
N VAL A 227 -1.70 -7.76 -32.35
CA VAL A 227 -0.80 -6.87 -33.10
C VAL A 227 0.38 -7.64 -33.69
N ALA A 228 0.89 -8.64 -32.98
CA ALA A 228 1.94 -9.54 -33.47
C ALA A 228 1.45 -10.57 -34.52
N GLY A 229 0.16 -10.58 -34.88
CA GLY A 229 -0.43 -11.52 -35.84
C GLY A 229 -0.56 -12.95 -35.33
N ALA A 230 -0.40 -13.19 -34.02
CA ALA A 230 -0.36 -14.55 -33.48
C ALA A 230 -1.73 -15.12 -33.11
N LEU A 231 -2.72 -14.26 -32.90
CA LEU A 231 -4.12 -14.61 -32.62
C LEU A 231 -5.04 -13.48 -33.08
N SER A 232 -6.34 -13.75 -33.15
CA SER A 232 -7.37 -12.71 -33.34
C SER A 232 -8.27 -12.63 -32.12
N VAL A 233 -8.55 -11.42 -31.65
CA VAL A 233 -9.48 -11.16 -30.56
C VAL A 233 -10.81 -10.73 -31.13
N ASN A 234 -11.91 -11.38 -30.71
CA ASN A 234 -13.24 -10.92 -31.04
C ASN A 234 -13.51 -9.57 -30.35
N PRO A 235 -13.81 -8.49 -31.11
CA PRO A 235 -13.93 -7.16 -30.53
C PRO A 235 -15.11 -7.00 -29.55
N VAL A 236 -16.19 -7.79 -29.67
CA VAL A 236 -17.32 -7.79 -28.73
C VAL A 236 -16.91 -8.41 -27.39
N LEU A 237 -16.25 -9.57 -27.43
CA LEU A 237 -15.74 -10.22 -26.21
C LEU A 237 -14.68 -9.36 -25.50
N PHE A 238 -13.91 -8.58 -26.25
CA PHE A 238 -12.98 -7.60 -25.68
C PHE A 238 -13.72 -6.51 -24.88
N VAL A 239 -14.82 -5.96 -25.42
CA VAL A 239 -15.65 -4.99 -24.70
C VAL A 239 -16.22 -5.60 -23.42
N ASP A 240 -16.77 -6.81 -23.49
CA ASP A 240 -17.33 -7.49 -22.32
C ASP A 240 -16.28 -7.67 -21.22
N ALA A 241 -15.07 -8.09 -21.60
CA ALA A 241 -13.96 -8.26 -20.68
C ALA A 241 -13.47 -6.91 -20.11
N VAL A 242 -13.45 -5.84 -20.90
CA VAL A 242 -13.13 -4.48 -20.43
C VAL A 242 -14.17 -3.99 -19.42
N VAL A 243 -15.47 -4.15 -19.71
CA VAL A 243 -16.56 -3.76 -18.81
C VAL A 243 -16.47 -4.51 -17.48
N LEU A 244 -16.23 -5.82 -17.51
CA LEU A 244 -15.99 -6.61 -16.31
C LEU A 244 -14.78 -6.10 -15.53
N THR A 245 -13.67 -5.85 -16.21
CA THR A 245 -12.42 -5.38 -15.60
C THR A 245 -12.63 -4.02 -14.91
N LEU A 246 -13.19 -3.03 -15.61
CA LEU A 246 -13.49 -1.71 -15.05
C LEU A 246 -14.51 -1.78 -13.91
N GLY A 247 -15.52 -2.65 -14.02
CA GLY A 247 -16.51 -2.91 -12.97
C GLY A 247 -15.87 -3.42 -11.69
N LEU A 248 -14.99 -4.43 -11.78
CA LEU A 248 -14.22 -4.95 -10.65
C LEU A 248 -13.32 -3.88 -10.03
N GLY A 249 -12.67 -3.08 -10.88
CA GLY A 249 -11.89 -1.92 -10.46
C GLY A 249 -12.72 -0.89 -9.69
N ALA A 250 -14.01 -0.73 -9.97
CA ALA A 250 -14.86 0.23 -9.27
C ALA A 250 -15.40 -0.27 -7.91
N LEU A 251 -15.40 -1.58 -7.63
CA LEU A 251 -16.02 -2.17 -6.42
C LEU A 251 -15.41 -1.68 -5.10
N HIS A 252 -14.15 -1.25 -5.11
CA HIS A 252 -13.49 -0.73 -3.91
C HIS A 252 -13.82 0.75 -3.64
N LEU A 253 -14.37 1.48 -4.62
CA LEU A 253 -14.70 2.90 -4.48
C LEU A 253 -16.01 3.08 -3.71
N ARG A 254 -15.96 3.90 -2.65
CA ARG A 254 -17.14 4.18 -1.81
C ARG A 254 -18.02 5.31 -2.34
N LYS A 255 -17.50 6.17 -3.23
CA LYS A 255 -18.25 7.29 -3.84
C LYS A 255 -18.16 7.25 -5.37
N VAL A 256 -18.81 6.27 -5.99
CA VAL A 256 -18.79 6.04 -7.45
C VAL A 256 -19.23 7.28 -8.24
N ARG A 257 -20.22 8.05 -7.78
CA ARG A 257 -20.67 9.29 -8.44
C ARG A 257 -19.57 10.36 -8.58
N ARG A 258 -18.49 10.27 -7.81
CA ARG A 258 -17.35 11.18 -7.83
C ARG A 258 -16.11 10.55 -8.51
N ALA A 259 -16.24 9.36 -9.10
CA ALA A 259 -15.12 8.62 -9.69
C ALA A 259 -14.43 9.38 -10.83
N TYR A 260 -15.13 10.27 -11.53
CA TYR A 260 -14.54 11.16 -12.54
C TYR A 260 -13.35 11.98 -12.00
N ARG A 261 -13.29 12.21 -10.69
CA ARG A 261 -12.18 12.93 -10.05
C ARG A 261 -10.86 12.16 -10.07
N ILE A 262 -10.87 10.85 -10.33
CA ILE A 262 -9.66 10.01 -10.29
C ILE A 262 -8.60 10.49 -11.29
N VAL A 263 -8.99 11.10 -12.41
CA VAL A 263 -8.05 11.56 -13.45
C VAL A 263 -7.50 12.97 -13.21
N LEU A 264 -7.84 13.63 -12.09
CA LEU A 264 -7.46 15.03 -11.89
C LEU A 264 -5.97 15.21 -11.51
N ASN A 265 -5.34 14.23 -10.88
CA ASN A 265 -3.96 14.33 -10.38
C ASN A 265 -2.93 13.50 -11.18
N VAL A 266 -2.93 13.59 -12.52
CA VAL A 266 -2.01 12.81 -13.37
C VAL A 266 -0.54 13.11 -13.07
N ARG A 267 -0.22 14.34 -12.67
CA ARG A 267 1.16 14.73 -12.34
C ARG A 267 1.65 14.15 -11.02
N GLY A 268 0.81 14.09 -9.99
CA GLY A 268 1.22 13.65 -8.65
C GLY A 268 0.91 12.18 -8.31
N SER A 269 -0.20 11.62 -8.83
CA SER A 269 -0.71 10.32 -8.41
C SER A 269 -0.52 9.24 -9.48
N TRP A 270 0.19 8.16 -9.13
CA TRP A 270 0.30 6.98 -9.99
C TRP A 270 -1.06 6.34 -10.30
N LEU A 271 -2.00 6.40 -9.36
CA LEU A 271 -3.37 5.91 -9.58
C LEU A 271 -4.11 6.73 -10.65
N SER A 272 -3.90 8.05 -10.70
CA SER A 272 -4.42 8.87 -11.80
C SER A 272 -3.79 8.51 -13.14
N ARG A 273 -2.47 8.28 -13.17
CA ARG A 273 -1.74 7.86 -14.40
C ARG A 273 -2.23 6.51 -14.90
N GLU A 274 -2.46 5.55 -14.00
CA GLU A 274 -3.02 4.24 -14.31
C GLU A 274 -4.38 4.37 -15.01
N ILE A 275 -5.34 5.09 -14.42
CA ILE A 275 -6.67 5.19 -15.03
C ILE A 275 -6.64 5.91 -16.38
N VAL A 276 -5.82 6.95 -16.54
CA VAL A 276 -5.67 7.64 -17.83
C VAL A 276 -5.05 6.72 -18.89
N THR A 277 -4.00 5.99 -18.54
CA THR A 277 -3.31 5.08 -19.47
C THR A 277 -4.16 3.84 -19.80
N VAL A 278 -4.90 3.28 -18.85
CA VAL A 278 -5.90 2.23 -19.10
C VAL A 278 -7.00 2.73 -20.03
N SER A 279 -7.53 3.93 -19.80
CA SER A 279 -8.57 4.51 -20.66
C SER A 279 -8.07 4.74 -22.09
N ALA A 280 -6.84 5.25 -22.23
CA ALA A 280 -6.19 5.43 -23.53
C ALA A 280 -5.93 4.09 -24.23
N PHE A 281 -5.46 3.07 -23.50
CA PHE A 281 -5.27 1.71 -24.02
C PHE A 281 -6.59 1.14 -24.54
N VAL A 282 -7.67 1.20 -23.77
CA VAL A 282 -8.99 0.71 -24.18
C VAL A 282 -9.47 1.41 -25.46
N ALA A 283 -9.36 2.74 -25.53
CA ALA A 283 -9.78 3.50 -26.70
C ALA A 283 -8.97 3.12 -27.97
N LEU A 284 -7.64 3.02 -27.83
CA LEU A 284 -6.75 2.65 -28.94
C LEU A 284 -6.97 1.19 -29.37
N ALA A 285 -7.17 0.27 -28.42
CA ALA A 285 -7.46 -1.13 -28.69
C ALA A 285 -8.80 -1.29 -29.43
N MET A 286 -9.83 -0.55 -29.04
CA MET A 286 -11.11 -0.53 -29.75
C MET A 286 -10.96 -0.01 -31.18
N LEU A 287 -10.22 1.09 -31.38
CA LEU A 287 -9.94 1.63 -32.71
C LEU A 287 -9.18 0.63 -33.57
N TYR A 288 -8.15 -0.02 -33.02
CA TYR A 288 -7.36 -1.03 -33.72
C TYR A 288 -8.17 -2.27 -34.09
N LEU A 289 -8.91 -2.85 -33.13
CA LEU A 289 -9.64 -4.11 -33.32
C LEU A 289 -10.86 -3.97 -34.25
N TRP A 290 -11.53 -2.82 -34.28
CA TRP A 290 -12.75 -2.63 -35.08
C TRP A 290 -12.52 -1.97 -36.44
N LEU A 291 -11.62 -0.98 -36.50
CA LEU A 291 -11.60 -0.03 -37.62
C LEU A 291 -10.31 -0.09 -38.43
N ALA A 292 -9.19 -0.43 -37.81
CA ALA A 292 -7.89 -0.31 -38.45
C ALA A 292 -6.88 -1.41 -38.02
N PRO A 293 -7.24 -2.72 -38.13
CA PRO A 293 -6.32 -3.80 -37.78
C PRO A 293 -5.10 -3.84 -38.71
N GLU A 294 -5.26 -3.33 -39.93
CA GLU A 294 -4.21 -3.29 -40.96
C GLU A 294 -3.16 -2.18 -40.73
N VAL A 295 -3.32 -1.32 -39.72
CA VAL A 295 -2.43 -0.17 -39.47
C VAL A 295 -1.40 -0.51 -38.39
N PRO A 296 -0.15 -0.88 -38.74
CA PRO A 296 0.80 -1.43 -37.76
C PRO A 296 1.24 -0.38 -36.72
N ALA A 297 1.33 0.89 -37.13
CA ALA A 297 1.68 1.99 -36.25
C ALA A 297 0.65 2.17 -35.12
N LEU A 298 -0.64 1.98 -35.40
CA LEU A 298 -1.70 2.04 -34.41
C LEU A 298 -1.61 0.85 -33.44
N GLY A 299 -1.36 -0.36 -33.96
CA GLY A 299 -1.13 -1.55 -33.13
C GLY A 299 0.07 -1.40 -32.19
N ALA A 300 1.19 -0.86 -32.70
CA ALA A 300 2.39 -0.60 -31.90
C ALA A 300 2.13 0.44 -30.80
N LEU A 301 1.45 1.54 -31.12
CA LEU A 301 1.05 2.56 -30.15
C LEU A 301 0.12 1.98 -29.08
N THR A 302 -0.88 1.20 -29.48
CA THR A 302 -1.81 0.52 -28.56
C THR A 302 -1.06 -0.36 -27.58
N THR A 303 -0.11 -1.15 -28.08
CA THR A 303 0.72 -2.05 -27.26
C THR A 303 1.57 -1.25 -26.28
N LEU A 304 2.24 -0.19 -26.73
CA LEU A 304 3.08 0.66 -25.88
C LEU A 304 2.27 1.34 -24.76
N VAL A 305 1.08 1.85 -25.08
CA VAL A 305 0.18 2.45 -24.08
C VAL A 305 -0.34 1.39 -23.10
N GLY A 306 -0.66 0.19 -23.57
CA GLY A 306 -1.05 -0.95 -22.73
C GLY A 306 0.02 -1.33 -21.71
N PHE A 307 1.27 -1.51 -22.14
CA PHE A 307 2.38 -1.80 -21.23
C PHE A 307 2.70 -0.63 -20.29
N SER A 308 2.53 0.61 -20.74
CA SER A 308 2.62 1.80 -19.88
C SER A 308 1.56 1.80 -18.78
N ALA A 309 0.35 1.31 -19.07
CA ALA A 309 -0.71 1.14 -18.08
C ALA A 309 -0.35 0.09 -17.03
N LEU A 310 0.22 -1.05 -17.44
CA LEU A 310 0.69 -2.08 -16.50
C LEU A 310 1.84 -1.58 -15.61
N LEU A 311 2.74 -0.75 -16.16
CA LEU A 311 3.78 -0.07 -15.38
C LEU A 311 3.16 0.87 -14.34
N CYS A 312 2.14 1.66 -14.71
CA CYS A 312 1.45 2.54 -13.78
C CYS A 312 0.75 1.75 -12.66
N ALA A 313 0.06 0.65 -13.01
CA ALA A 313 -0.60 -0.25 -12.05
C ALA A 313 0.38 -0.82 -11.03
N ASP A 314 1.59 -1.18 -11.49
CA ASP A 314 2.69 -1.55 -10.62
C ASP A 314 3.05 -0.37 -9.70
N GLN A 315 3.38 0.80 -10.24
CA GLN A 315 3.82 1.95 -9.44
C GLN A 315 2.81 2.43 -8.39
N VAL A 316 1.51 2.11 -8.52
CA VAL A 316 0.53 2.34 -7.45
C VAL A 316 0.96 1.70 -6.12
N TYR A 317 1.54 0.50 -6.14
CA TYR A 317 1.98 -0.23 -4.93
C TYR A 317 3.32 0.24 -4.38
N SER A 318 4.04 1.13 -5.08
CA SER A 318 5.30 1.68 -4.57
C SER A 318 5.15 2.32 -3.19
N VAL A 319 3.99 2.92 -2.92
CA VAL A 319 3.69 3.58 -1.63
C VAL A 319 3.62 2.64 -0.42
N LEU A 320 3.52 1.33 -0.65
CA LEU A 320 3.37 0.33 0.41
C LEU A 320 4.70 -0.22 0.93
N LYS A 321 5.81 -0.03 0.20
CA LYS A 321 7.11 -0.62 0.54
C LYS A 321 8.13 0.49 0.80
N ARG A 322 8.50 0.66 2.06
CA ARG A 322 9.38 1.74 2.54
C ARG A 322 10.85 1.35 2.74
N SER A 323 11.20 0.06 2.63
CA SER A 323 12.61 -0.38 2.72
C SER A 323 12.98 -1.40 1.63
N GLY A 324 13.89 -1.04 0.73
CA GLY A 324 14.55 -1.95 -0.21
C GLY A 324 14.57 -1.46 -1.68
N PRO A 325 15.67 -1.66 -2.43
CA PRO A 325 15.85 -1.07 -3.75
C PRO A 325 15.00 -1.78 -4.82
N VAL A 326 14.21 -0.99 -5.54
CA VAL A 326 13.71 -1.21 -6.91
C VAL A 326 13.16 -2.61 -7.27
N TYR A 327 11.84 -2.71 -7.15
CA TYR A 327 10.90 -3.02 -8.24
C TYR A 327 11.10 -4.29 -9.09
N ARG A 328 11.38 -5.44 -8.46
CA ARG A 328 11.25 -6.76 -9.10
C ARG A 328 10.65 -7.77 -8.14
N HIS A 329 9.34 -7.95 -8.20
CA HIS A 329 8.68 -9.09 -7.56
C HIS A 329 7.97 -9.92 -8.61
N SER A 330 7.88 -11.22 -8.39
CA SER A 330 7.29 -12.16 -9.34
C SER A 330 5.84 -11.82 -9.72
N ALA A 331 5.09 -11.19 -8.81
CA ALA A 331 3.72 -10.73 -9.03
C ALA A 331 3.57 -9.35 -9.73
N SER A 332 4.64 -8.79 -10.33
CA SER A 332 4.59 -7.53 -11.08
C SER A 332 3.62 -7.66 -12.26
N VAL A 333 2.69 -6.71 -12.37
CA VAL A 333 1.69 -6.66 -13.44
C VAL A 333 2.38 -6.50 -14.80
N LEU A 334 3.42 -5.67 -14.86
CA LEU A 334 4.20 -5.44 -16.08
C LEU A 334 4.88 -6.73 -16.56
N TRP A 335 5.58 -7.43 -15.66
CA TRP A 335 6.24 -8.71 -15.99
C TRP A 335 5.22 -9.78 -16.36
N THR A 336 4.06 -9.84 -15.69
CA THR A 336 2.95 -10.73 -16.08
C THR A 336 2.47 -10.41 -17.49
N GLY A 337 2.31 -9.13 -17.85
CA GLY A 337 1.93 -8.73 -19.21
C GLY A 337 2.90 -9.26 -20.26
N PHE A 338 4.20 -9.05 -20.07
CA PHE A 338 5.23 -9.53 -21.01
C PHE A 338 5.23 -11.05 -21.14
N PHE A 339 5.14 -11.75 -20.01
CA PHE A 339 5.07 -13.20 -19.97
C PHE A 339 3.83 -13.72 -20.72
N LEU A 340 2.65 -13.16 -20.45
CA LEU A 340 1.41 -13.56 -21.12
C LEU A 340 1.43 -13.25 -22.62
N THR A 341 1.97 -12.10 -23.04
CA THR A 341 2.14 -11.80 -24.47
C THR A 341 2.98 -12.86 -25.16
N ALA A 342 4.09 -13.29 -24.53
CA ALA A 342 4.96 -14.32 -25.08
C ALA A 342 4.30 -15.71 -25.15
N VAL A 343 3.50 -16.07 -24.14
CA VAL A 343 2.73 -17.32 -24.11
C VAL A 343 1.64 -17.30 -25.19
N PHE A 344 0.89 -16.20 -25.29
CA PHE A 344 -0.18 -16.04 -26.28
C PHE A 344 0.37 -15.98 -27.71
N SER A 345 1.51 -15.33 -27.92
CA SER A 345 2.17 -15.29 -29.23
C SER A 345 2.84 -16.61 -29.64
N GLY A 346 3.00 -17.55 -28.71
CA GLY A 346 3.75 -18.79 -28.95
C GLY A 346 5.26 -18.57 -29.06
N THR A 347 5.77 -17.42 -28.61
CA THR A 347 7.20 -17.09 -28.69
C THR A 347 7.96 -17.70 -27.51
N ALA A 348 8.37 -18.96 -27.69
CA ALA A 348 8.91 -19.80 -26.63
C ALA A 348 10.10 -19.21 -25.87
N TRP A 349 11.06 -18.59 -26.57
CA TRP A 349 12.23 -18.01 -25.93
C TRP A 349 11.86 -16.81 -25.03
N LEU A 350 10.91 -15.95 -25.44
CA LEU A 350 10.40 -14.86 -24.60
C LEU A 350 9.64 -15.41 -23.41
N ALA A 351 8.82 -16.45 -23.62
CA ALA A 351 8.06 -17.09 -22.56
C ALA A 351 9.01 -17.72 -21.52
N ALA A 352 10.12 -18.34 -21.97
CA ALA A 352 11.17 -18.85 -21.10
C ALA A 352 11.86 -17.72 -20.32
N VAL A 353 12.29 -16.64 -20.98
CA VAL A 353 12.98 -15.52 -20.32
C VAL A 353 12.12 -14.89 -19.22
N PHE A 354 10.88 -14.51 -19.54
CA PHE A 354 9.99 -13.89 -18.55
C PHE A 354 9.48 -14.89 -17.51
N GLY A 355 9.21 -16.14 -17.91
CA GLY A 355 8.75 -17.20 -17.02
C GLY A 355 9.82 -17.60 -15.98
N PHE A 356 11.05 -17.90 -16.42
CA PHE A 356 12.16 -18.21 -15.53
C PHE A 356 12.57 -17.01 -14.68
N GLY A 357 12.53 -15.78 -15.22
CA GLY A 357 12.80 -14.58 -14.44
C GLY A 357 11.76 -14.37 -13.32
N LYS A 358 10.46 -14.55 -13.62
CA LYS A 358 9.40 -14.52 -12.58
C LYS A 358 9.59 -15.63 -11.55
N LEU A 359 9.96 -16.84 -11.99
CA LEU A 359 10.24 -17.94 -11.10
C LEU A 359 11.41 -17.64 -10.16
N ALA A 360 12.51 -17.09 -10.68
CA ALA A 360 13.66 -16.70 -9.89
C ALA A 360 13.26 -15.65 -8.84
N LEU A 361 12.50 -14.62 -9.22
CA LEU A 361 11.98 -13.62 -8.29
C LEU A 361 11.05 -14.23 -7.25
N TYR A 362 10.24 -15.22 -7.62
CA TYR A 362 9.35 -15.93 -6.71
C TYR A 362 10.16 -16.75 -5.69
N ALA A 363 11.15 -17.51 -6.16
CA ALA A 363 12.05 -18.29 -5.31
C ALA A 363 12.82 -17.40 -4.34
N LEU A 364 13.41 -16.28 -4.82
CA LEU A 364 14.08 -15.29 -3.97
C LEU A 364 13.15 -14.72 -2.90
N ARG A 365 11.89 -14.40 -3.25
CA ARG A 365 10.87 -13.96 -2.28
C ARG A 365 10.62 -15.01 -1.21
N LYS A 366 10.47 -16.29 -1.58
CA LYS A 366 10.21 -17.37 -0.61
C LYS A 366 11.42 -17.68 0.27
N LEU A 367 12.63 -17.61 -0.29
CA LEU A 367 13.87 -17.78 0.47
C LEU A 367 14.05 -16.65 1.50
N ASP A 368 13.76 -15.40 1.13
CA ASP A 368 13.76 -14.26 2.08
C ASP A 368 12.73 -14.44 3.20
N PHE A 369 11.54 -14.98 2.89
CA PHE A 369 10.55 -15.28 3.91
C PHE A 369 11.02 -16.39 4.85
N ALA A 370 11.57 -17.47 4.31
CA ALA A 370 12.10 -18.58 5.10
C ALA A 370 13.27 -18.15 5.98
N SER A 371 14.21 -17.34 5.46
CA SER A 371 15.37 -16.85 6.22
C SER A 371 14.97 -15.91 7.36
N ARG A 372 13.87 -15.17 7.21
CA ARG A 372 13.27 -14.33 8.26
C ARG A 372 12.33 -15.08 9.20
N GLY A 373 12.22 -16.41 9.09
CA GLY A 373 11.31 -17.22 9.91
C GLY A 373 9.82 -16.96 9.67
N ARG A 374 9.45 -16.33 8.54
CA ARG A 374 8.05 -16.07 8.18
C ARG A 374 7.41 -17.34 7.61
N PRO A 375 6.11 -17.57 7.85
CA PRO A 375 5.44 -18.77 7.39
C PRO A 375 5.39 -18.83 5.86
N VAL A 376 5.99 -19.87 5.29
CA VAL A 376 5.86 -20.22 3.86
C VAL A 376 4.77 -21.28 3.69
N ARG A 377 4.11 -21.31 2.53
CA ARG A 377 3.02 -22.25 2.21
C ARG A 377 3.46 -23.24 1.13
N PRO A 378 4.00 -24.42 1.50
CA PRO A 378 4.56 -25.37 0.53
C PRO A 378 3.57 -25.82 -0.56
N ILE A 379 2.30 -26.01 -0.19
CA ILE A 379 1.24 -26.40 -1.12
C ILE A 379 1.08 -25.38 -2.26
N LEU A 380 1.11 -24.08 -1.95
CA LEU A 380 0.99 -23.03 -2.95
C LEU A 380 2.24 -22.90 -3.82
N ILE A 381 3.42 -23.16 -3.25
CA ILE A 381 4.68 -23.25 -4.01
C ILE A 381 4.58 -24.38 -5.03
N VAL A 382 4.22 -25.60 -4.60
CA VAL A 382 4.06 -26.74 -5.51
C VAL A 382 3.01 -26.45 -6.57
N ALA A 383 1.86 -25.88 -6.19
CA ALA A 383 0.81 -25.50 -7.13
C ALA A 383 1.30 -24.47 -8.16
N ARG A 384 2.03 -23.43 -7.73
CA ARG A 384 2.61 -22.42 -8.62
C ARG A 384 3.62 -23.02 -9.60
N LEU A 385 4.53 -23.86 -9.12
CA LEU A 385 5.55 -24.51 -9.94
C LEU A 385 4.92 -25.48 -10.95
N GLY A 386 3.97 -26.30 -10.51
CA GLY A 386 3.26 -27.25 -11.35
C GLY A 386 2.42 -26.56 -12.41
N LEU A 387 1.43 -25.78 -11.99
CA LEU A 387 0.44 -25.16 -12.88
C LEU A 387 1.05 -24.03 -13.72
N GLY A 388 1.95 -23.24 -13.15
CA GLY A 388 2.47 -22.05 -13.79
C GLY A 388 3.69 -22.25 -14.70
N LEU A 389 4.37 -23.39 -14.61
CA LEU A 389 5.64 -23.60 -15.30
C LEU A 389 5.84 -25.02 -15.82
N LEU A 390 5.84 -26.03 -14.94
CA LEU A 390 6.24 -27.39 -15.31
C LEU A 390 5.23 -28.05 -16.27
N THR A 391 3.94 -27.94 -15.99
CA THR A 391 2.89 -28.53 -16.85
C THR A 391 2.79 -27.80 -18.20
N PRO A 392 2.77 -26.45 -18.27
CA PRO A 392 2.83 -25.75 -19.56
C PRO A 392 4.10 -26.05 -20.36
N LEU A 393 5.28 -26.11 -19.72
CA LEU A 393 6.53 -26.43 -20.40
C LEU A 393 6.51 -27.86 -20.97
N GLY A 394 6.05 -28.83 -20.19
CA GLY A 394 5.92 -30.23 -20.64
C GLY A 394 4.98 -30.37 -21.83
N LEU A 395 3.80 -29.72 -21.78
CA LEU A 395 2.82 -29.72 -22.87
C LEU A 395 3.34 -29.01 -24.13
N TRP A 396 4.20 -27.99 -23.97
CA TRP A 396 4.86 -27.31 -25.08
C TRP A 396 5.96 -28.16 -25.73
N LEU A 397 6.76 -28.88 -24.93
CA LEU A 397 7.85 -29.74 -25.43
C LEU A 397 7.35 -30.94 -26.24
N ILE A 398 6.15 -31.43 -25.96
CA ILE A 398 5.54 -32.55 -26.70
C ILE A 398 4.70 -32.10 -27.89
N ASP A 399 4.75 -30.81 -28.24
CA ASP A 399 3.98 -30.17 -29.32
C ASP A 399 2.48 -30.55 -29.31
N ALA A 400 1.89 -30.59 -28.10
CA ALA A 400 0.48 -30.90 -27.93
C ALA A 400 -0.40 -29.69 -28.32
N THR A 401 -0.42 -29.37 -29.61
CA THR A 401 -1.13 -28.22 -30.19
C THR A 401 -2.61 -28.18 -29.82
N GLY A 402 -3.26 -29.35 -29.69
CA GLY A 402 -4.66 -29.50 -29.24
C GLY A 402 -4.91 -29.12 -27.77
N LEU A 403 -3.87 -28.96 -26.95
CA LEU A 403 -3.95 -28.61 -25.53
C LEU A 403 -3.52 -27.17 -25.24
N ARG A 404 -3.30 -26.32 -26.27
CA ARG A 404 -2.84 -24.94 -26.09
C ARG A 404 -3.77 -24.10 -25.20
N GLY A 405 -5.08 -24.26 -25.33
CA GLY A 405 -6.05 -23.57 -24.46
C GLY A 405 -5.93 -23.99 -22.99
N TYR A 406 -5.71 -25.29 -22.74
CA TYR A 406 -5.49 -25.82 -21.40
C TYR A 406 -4.17 -25.29 -20.80
N MET A 407 -3.08 -25.26 -21.58
CA MET A 407 -1.82 -24.64 -21.17
C MET A 407 -2.00 -23.19 -20.73
N ILE A 408 -2.71 -22.38 -21.52
CA ILE A 408 -3.00 -20.98 -21.20
C ILE A 408 -3.78 -20.87 -19.88
N GLY A 409 -4.79 -21.72 -19.68
CA GLY A 409 -5.56 -21.75 -18.43
C GLY A 409 -4.70 -22.05 -17.20
N LEU A 410 -3.78 -23.01 -17.32
CA LEU A 410 -2.83 -23.35 -16.25
C LEU A 410 -1.86 -22.21 -15.93
N VAL A 411 -1.32 -21.55 -16.97
CA VAL A 411 -0.46 -20.38 -16.82
C VAL A 411 -1.18 -19.25 -16.06
N LEU A 412 -2.40 -18.90 -16.49
CA LEU A 412 -3.20 -17.86 -15.84
C LEU A 412 -3.49 -18.20 -14.37
N LEU A 413 -3.80 -19.47 -14.06
CA LEU A 413 -4.01 -19.93 -12.70
C LEU A 413 -2.73 -19.83 -11.85
N GLY A 414 -1.57 -20.20 -12.41
CA GLY A 414 -0.28 -20.01 -11.76
C GLY A 414 0.02 -18.55 -11.45
N GLU A 415 -0.23 -17.64 -12.40
CA GLU A 415 -0.07 -16.19 -12.19
C GLU A 415 -1.01 -15.66 -11.10
N LEU A 416 -2.24 -16.17 -11.04
CA LEU A 416 -3.21 -15.80 -10.01
C LEU A 416 -2.77 -16.26 -8.62
N ILE A 417 -2.19 -17.46 -8.50
CA ILE A 417 -1.63 -17.98 -7.25
C ILE A 417 -0.50 -17.08 -6.75
N ASP A 418 0.48 -16.77 -7.59
CA ASP A 418 1.61 -15.92 -7.21
C ASP A 418 1.15 -14.53 -6.76
N ARG A 419 0.21 -13.94 -7.50
CA ARG A 419 -0.36 -12.64 -7.14
C ARG A 419 -1.19 -12.70 -5.86
N GLY A 420 -1.96 -13.76 -5.65
CA GLY A 420 -2.74 -13.97 -4.43
C GLY A 420 -1.84 -14.12 -3.19
N GLU A 421 -0.76 -14.89 -3.32
CA GLU A 421 0.25 -15.00 -2.28
C GLU A 421 0.91 -13.66 -2.00
N TYR A 422 1.33 -12.94 -3.05
CA TYR A 422 1.91 -11.61 -2.91
C TYR A 422 1.03 -10.66 -2.09
N TYR A 423 -0.29 -10.64 -2.32
CA TYR A 423 -1.23 -9.83 -1.54
C TYR A 423 -1.37 -10.28 -0.08
N SER A 424 -1.26 -11.59 0.17
CA SER A 424 -1.29 -12.13 1.54
C SER A 424 0.02 -11.91 2.29
N GLU A 425 1.11 -11.77 1.55
CA GLU A 425 2.48 -11.58 2.03
C GLU A 425 2.86 -10.11 2.17
N LEU A 426 2.08 -9.22 1.56
CA LEU A 426 2.31 -7.79 1.56
C LEU A 426 2.12 -7.22 2.96
N GLU A 427 3.24 -6.96 3.63
CA GLU A 427 3.25 -6.30 4.91
C GLU A 427 3.56 -4.82 4.70
N SER A 428 2.55 -3.96 4.91
CA SER A 428 2.80 -2.53 5.03
C SER A 428 3.45 -2.23 6.38
N GLU A 429 4.49 -1.39 6.39
CA GLU A 429 5.02 -0.84 7.63
C GLU A 429 3.97 0.02 8.33
N SER A 430 3.80 -0.20 9.63
CA SER A 430 2.95 0.61 10.50
C SER A 430 3.71 0.96 11.78
N PRO A 431 3.39 2.08 12.45
CA PRO A 431 4.00 2.44 13.72
C PRO A 431 3.98 1.29 14.75
N ARG A 432 2.86 0.55 14.83
CA ARG A 432 2.74 -0.61 15.72
C ARG A 432 3.71 -1.74 15.38
N ARG A 433 3.86 -2.06 14.09
CA ARG A 433 4.78 -3.12 13.65
C ARG A 433 6.23 -2.72 13.89
N LEU A 434 6.57 -1.45 13.69
CA LEU A 434 7.88 -0.92 14.02
C LEU A 434 8.16 -1.03 15.54
N LEU A 435 7.19 -0.74 16.39
CA LEU A 435 7.30 -0.97 17.84
C LEU A 435 7.47 -2.45 18.18
N ALA A 436 6.71 -3.33 17.54
CA ALA A 436 6.79 -4.78 17.78
C ALA A 436 8.13 -5.37 17.33
N ALA A 437 8.63 -4.95 16.16
CA ALA A 437 9.92 -5.38 15.63
C ALA A 437 11.08 -4.89 16.51
N GLU A 438 11.03 -3.64 16.99
CA GLU A 438 12.04 -3.14 17.92
C GLU A 438 11.98 -3.89 19.26
N LEU A 439 10.79 -4.19 19.78
CA LEU A 439 10.65 -4.98 21.01
C LEU A 439 11.28 -6.37 20.83
N GLU A 440 10.99 -7.04 19.72
CA GLU A 440 11.57 -8.35 19.40
C GLU A 440 13.10 -8.28 19.29
N LYS A 441 13.64 -7.24 18.66
CA LYS A 441 15.09 -6.99 18.58
C LYS A 441 15.71 -6.77 19.95
N GLN A 442 15.11 -5.95 20.82
CA GLN A 442 15.61 -5.69 22.17
C GLN A 442 15.58 -6.93 23.06
N VAL A 443 14.55 -7.75 22.91
CA VAL A 443 14.40 -8.97 23.71
C VAL A 443 15.30 -10.10 23.20
N ARG A 444 15.52 -10.24 21.89
CA ARG A 444 16.42 -11.27 21.30
C ARG A 444 17.90 -10.91 21.34
N GLY A 445 18.24 -9.63 21.48
CA GLY A 445 19.61 -9.16 21.62
C GLY A 445 20.20 -9.37 23.03
N MET A 446 19.47 -10.07 23.90
CA MET A 446 19.90 -10.60 25.19
C MET A 446 20.10 -12.10 25.10
#